data_AF-E8R6Z3-F1
#
_entry.id   AF-E8R6Z3-F1
#
_cell.length_a   1.000
_cell.length_b   1.000
_cell.length_c   1.000
_cell.angle_alpha   90.00
_cell.angle_beta   90.00
_cell.angle_gamma   90.00
#
_symmetry.space_group_name_H-M   'P 1'
#
loop_
_entity.id
_entity.type
_entity.pdbx_description
1 polymer ?
#
loop_
_entity_poly.entity_id
_entity_poly.type
_entity_poly.pdbx_seq_one_letter_code
_entity_poly.pdbx_strand_id
1 'polypeptide(L)' 'MSVQKPREIYVPIHALPTCSLTDPCPNLELVELEREGEKYCVAYCKVLERYLTKSAARKCESTWRGCPFAKLVM' A
#
# COMPACT_ATOMS: atom_id res chain seq x y z
N MET A 1 1.89 -4.96 -20.51
CA MET A 1 2.97 -5.61 -19.72
C MET A 1 2.47 -5.69 -18.29
N SER A 2 2.16 -6.88 -17.78
CA SER A 2 1.68 -7.05 -16.41
C SER A 2 2.87 -6.95 -15.46
N VAL A 3 3.09 -5.76 -14.89
CA VAL A 3 4.14 -5.52 -13.89
C VAL A 3 3.84 -6.42 -12.69
N GLN A 4 4.64 -7.48 -12.51
CA GLN A 4 4.52 -8.37 -11.37
C GLN A 4 4.96 -7.62 -10.12
N LYS A 5 4.03 -7.36 -9.20
CA LYS A 5 4.34 -6.72 -7.91
C LYS A 5 5.31 -7.59 -7.09
N PRO A 6 6.19 -7.01 -6.26
CA PRO A 6 7.13 -7.76 -5.44
C PRO A 6 6.43 -8.82 -4.57
N ARG A 7 6.87 -10.09 -4.61
CA ARG A 7 6.19 -11.15 -3.83
C ARG A 7 6.47 -11.10 -2.33
N GLU A 8 7.48 -10.34 -1.91
CA GLU A 8 7.95 -10.30 -0.53
C GLU A 8 7.14 -9.32 0.31
N ILE A 9 6.02 -9.82 0.85
CA ILE A 9 5.30 -9.17 1.94
C ILE A 9 5.60 -9.87 3.25
N TYR A 10 5.89 -9.09 4.29
CA TYR A 10 5.98 -9.57 5.66
C TYR A 10 4.72 -9.18 6.42
N VAL A 11 3.81 -10.15 6.63
CA VAL A 11 2.46 -9.94 7.14
C VAL A 11 2.41 -9.06 8.40
N PRO A 12 3.20 -9.31 9.47
CA PRO A 12 3.14 -8.49 10.69
C PRO A 12 3.44 -6.98 10.49
N ILE A 13 4.18 -6.66 9.43
CA ILE A 13 4.60 -5.29 9.08
C ILE A 13 3.65 -4.65 8.06
N HIS A 14 3.15 -5.42 7.09
CA HIS A 14 2.44 -4.90 5.92
C HIS A 14 0.92 -5.06 5.99
N ALA A 15 0.42 -6.04 6.75
CA ALA A 15 -1.01 -6.30 6.84
C ALA A 15 -1.74 -5.12 7.50
N LEU A 16 -2.78 -4.65 6.81
CA LEU A 16 -3.71 -3.64 7.29
C LEU A 16 -4.86 -4.32 8.05
N PRO A 17 -5.40 -3.66 9.08
CA PRO A 17 -6.55 -4.19 9.81
C PRO A 17 -7.84 -4.21 8.98
N THR A 18 -7.95 -3.32 8.00
CA THR A 18 -9.12 -3.20 7.10
C THR A 18 -8.64 -2.98 5.67
N CYS A 19 -9.41 -3.47 4.70
CA CYS A 19 -9.15 -3.24 3.27
C CYS A 19 -9.91 -2.02 2.72
N SER A 20 -9.90 -0.96 3.52
CA SER A 20 -10.53 0.31 3.20
C SER A 20 -9.72 1.43 3.84
N LEU A 21 -9.61 2.54 3.12
CA LEU A 21 -8.98 3.78 3.56
C LEU A 21 -9.93 4.93 3.20
N THR A 22 -10.05 5.93 4.06
CA THR A 22 -11.10 6.97 3.93
C THR A 22 -10.76 8.05 2.89
N ASP A 23 -9.50 8.46 2.80
CA ASP A 23 -8.98 9.40 1.80
C ASP A 23 -7.62 8.91 1.29
N PRO A 24 -7.57 7.80 0.51
CA PRO A 24 -6.30 7.23 0.10
C PRO A 24 -5.60 8.14 -0.92
N CYS A 25 -4.29 8.27 -0.77
CA CYS A 25 -3.41 8.81 -1.81
C CYS A 25 -3.74 8.18 -3.18
N PRO A 26 -3.85 8.97 -4.27
CA PRO A 26 -4.22 8.45 -5.61
C PRO A 26 -3.21 7.45 -6.18
N ASN A 27 -1.97 7.49 -5.70
CA ASN A 27 -0.91 6.55 -6.10
C ASN A 27 -0.84 5.31 -5.20
N LEU A 28 -1.76 5.16 -4.25
CA LEU A 28 -1.88 4.00 -3.38
C LEU A 28 -2.85 3.00 -3.99
N GLU A 29 -2.52 1.72 -3.89
CA GLU A 29 -3.37 0.62 -4.30
C GLU A 29 -3.50 -0.37 -3.15
N LEU A 30 -4.73 -0.71 -2.78
CA LEU A 30 -4.98 -1.79 -1.84
C LEU A 30 -5.01 -3.11 -2.60
N VAL A 31 -4.30 -4.11 -2.07
CA VAL A 31 -4.18 -5.44 -2.66
C VAL A 31 -4.59 -6.45 -1.61
N GLU A 32 -5.59 -7.27 -1.95
CA GLU A 32 -5.96 -8.44 -1.18
C GLU A 32 -5.05 -9.61 -1.56
N LEU A 33 -4.50 -10.27 -0.55
CA LEU A 33 -3.61 -11.42 -0.69
C LEU A 33 -4.09 -12.53 0.23
N GLU A 34 -4.00 -13.77 -0.23
CA GLU A 34 -4.27 -14.95 0.60
C GLU A 34 -2.94 -15.62 0.95
N ARG A 35 -2.69 -15.85 2.24
CA ARG A 35 -1.54 -16.62 2.73
C ARG A 35 -2.02 -17.57 3.81
N GLU A 36 -1.62 -18.84 3.67
CA GLU A 36 -1.91 -19.88 4.67
C GLU A 36 -3.41 -20.02 5.01
N GLY A 37 -4.27 -19.73 4.02
CA GLY A 37 -5.74 -19.76 4.18
C GLY A 37 -6.34 -18.51 4.84
N GLU A 38 -5.52 -17.51 5.19
CA GLU A 38 -5.96 -16.23 5.72
C GLU A 38 -5.85 -15.12 4.66
N LYS A 39 -6.86 -14.25 4.64
CA LYS A 39 -6.90 -13.09 3.75
C LYS A 39 -6.30 -11.88 4.45
N TYR A 40 -5.33 -11.27 3.79
CA TYR A 40 -4.62 -10.08 4.23
C TYR A 40 -4.83 -8.95 3.25
N CYS A 41 -5.02 -7.75 3.77
CA CYS A 41 -4.98 -6.54 2.98
C CYS A 41 -3.62 -5.88 3.12
N VAL A 42 -3.00 -5.49 2.01
CA VAL A 42 -1.74 -4.74 2.01
C VAL A 42 -1.86 -3.53 1.11
N ALA A 43 -1.07 -2.50 1.40
CA ALA A 43 -0.99 -1.31 0.56
C ALA A 43 0.25 -1.36 -0.34
N TYR A 44 0.08 -1.04 -1.62
CA TYR A 44 1.13 -0.90 -2.61
C TYR A 44 1.22 0.55 -3.08
N CYS A 45 2.43 1.12 -3.05
CA CYS A 45 2.68 2.45 -3.58
C CYS A 45 3.16 2.33 -5.03
N LYS A 46 2.39 2.87 -5.98
CA LYS A 46 2.74 2.84 -7.41
C LYS A 46 3.96 3.70 -7.73
N VAL A 47 4.20 4.77 -6.98
CA VAL A 47 5.37 5.65 -7.19
C VAL A 47 6.67 4.99 -6.78
N LEU A 48 6.66 4.34 -5.62
CA LEU A 48 7.86 3.69 -5.05
C LEU A 48 7.98 2.22 -5.49
N GLU A 49 7.03 1.74 -6.29
CA GLU A 49 6.92 0.35 -6.76
C GLU A 49 7.12 -0.72 -5.67
N ARG A 50 6.57 -0.47 -4.47
CA ARG A 50 6.74 -1.34 -3.30
C ARG A 50 5.52 -1.39 -2.40
N TYR A 51 5.43 -2.47 -1.62
CA TYR A 51 4.48 -2.55 -0.52
C TYR A 51 4.85 -1.60 0.61
N LEU A 52 3.84 -0.97 1.20
CA LEU A 52 3.98 -0.09 2.34
C LEU A 52 3.73 -0.85 3.63
N THR A 53 4.48 -0.49 4.66
CA THR A 53 4.17 -0.92 6.02
C THR A 53 2.81 -0.35 6.46
N LYS A 54 2.15 -1.01 7.41
CA LYS A 54 0.86 -0.54 7.96
C LYS A 54 0.91 0.91 8.46
N SER A 55 2.04 1.32 9.04
CA SER A 55 2.24 2.68 9.53
C SER A 55 2.42 3.68 8.40
N ALA A 56 3.11 3.31 7.32
CA ALA A 56 3.24 4.16 6.13
C ALA A 56 1.90 4.30 5.38
N ALA A 57 1.14 3.22 5.26
CA ALA A 57 -0.19 3.24 4.65
C ALA A 57 -1.15 4.21 5.38
N ARG A 58 -1.16 4.20 6.72
CA ARG A 58 -1.94 5.18 7.51
C ARG A 58 -1.53 6.64 7.26
N LYS A 59 -0.24 6.90 7.04
CA LYS A 59 0.22 8.26 6.68
C LYS A 59 -0.30 8.69 5.31
N CYS A 60 -0.55 7.74 4.40
CA CYS A 60 -1.16 8.02 3.12
C CYS A 60 -2.64 8.41 3.20
N GLU A 61 -3.31 8.22 4.34
CA GLU A 61 -4.67 8.75 4.55
C GLU A 61 -4.64 10.19 5.08
N SER A 62 -3.71 10.50 5.98
CA SER A 62 -3.72 11.77 6.71
C SER A 62 -2.82 12.86 6.12
N THR A 63 -1.77 12.48 5.40
CA THR A 63 -0.67 13.41 5.03
C THR A 63 -0.18 13.27 3.59
N TRP A 64 -0.89 12.54 2.73
CA TRP A 64 -0.43 12.26 1.36
C TRP A 64 -0.25 13.51 0.49
N ARG A 65 -0.99 14.60 0.76
CA ARG A 65 -0.86 15.87 0.05
C ARG A 65 0.52 16.53 0.25
N GLY A 66 1.19 16.22 1.35
CA GLY A 66 2.57 16.64 1.64
C GLY A 66 3.63 15.60 1.23
N CYS A 67 3.23 14.49 0.62
CA CYS A 67 4.15 13.41 0.26
C CYS A 67 5.15 13.90 -0.80
N PRO A 68 6.47 13.83 -0.54
CA PRO A 68 7.47 14.27 -1.51
C PRO A 68 7.46 13.42 -2.78
N PHE A 69 7.04 12.15 -2.65
CA PHE A 69 6.97 11.21 -3.77
C PHE A 69 5.74 11.44 -4.66
N ALA A 70 4.63 11.94 -4.12
CA ALA A 70 3.43 12.19 -4.92
C ALA A 70 3.67 13.20 -6.06
N LYS A 71 4.64 14.12 -5.86
CA LYS A 71 5.05 15.12 -6.85
C LYS A 71 5.94 14.58 -7.97
N LEU A 72 6.49 13.37 -7.85
CA LEU A 72 7.36 12.76 -8.86
C LEU A 72 6.58 12.20 -10.06
N VAL A 73 5.25 12.17 -9.98
CA VAL A 73 4.36 11.60 -11.01
C VAL A 73 3.57 12.70 -11.75
N MET A 74 3.93 13.97 -11.54
CA MET A 74 3.39 15.12 -12.30
C MET A 74 4.32 15.51 -13.45
#